data_AF-A0AAE0AAP8-F1
#
_entry.id   AF-A0AAE0AAP8-F1
#
_cell.length_a   1.000
_cell.length_b   1.000
_cell.length_c   1.000
_cell.angle_alpha   90.00
_cell.angle_beta   90.00
_cell.angle_gamma   90.00
#
_symmetry.space_group_name_H-M   'P 1'
#
loop_
_entity.id
_entity.type
_entity.pdbx_description
1 polymer ?
#
loop_
_entity_poly.entity_id
_entity_poly.type
_entity_poly.pdbx_seq_one_letter_code
_entity_poly.pdbx_strand_id
1 'polypeptide(L)'
;MIVNLERPFLSYGPAPFRFQNMWCLHENFLSCVQEAWHRPNQGSGMLKLAIRLKRTKLALRAWNKIVFGHVDSNLKALEETLENLENQLQLGYAEDVEEDYLVTKLEINVWEKKEETHLGQIAKKK
;
A
#
# COMPACT_ATOMS: atom_id res chain seq x y z
N MET A 1 -33.77 5.47 -29.02
CA MET A 1 -33.30 4.36 -28.14
C MET A 1 -31.90 4.69 -27.68
N ILE A 2 -31.75 5.10 -26.42
CA ILE A 2 -30.44 5.30 -25.81
C ILE A 2 -29.98 3.90 -25.35
N VAL A 3 -28.96 3.36 -25.99
CA VAL A 3 -28.38 2.08 -25.56
C VAL A 3 -27.47 2.41 -24.37
N ASN A 4 -27.96 2.15 -23.17
CA ASN A 4 -27.21 2.29 -21.94
C ASN A 4 -26.18 1.16 -21.89
N LEU A 5 -24.92 1.46 -22.21
CA LEU A 5 -23.80 0.53 -22.03
C LEU A 5 -23.36 0.57 -20.56
N GLU A 6 -24.23 0.11 -19.66
CA GLU A 6 -23.75 -0.35 -18.36
C GLU A 6 -22.82 -1.53 -18.67
N ARG A 7 -21.51 -1.28 -18.68
CA ARG A 7 -20.52 -2.34 -18.72
C ARG A 7 -20.62 -3.03 -17.36
N PRO A 8 -21.22 -4.24 -17.25
CA PRO A 8 -21.09 -4.95 -16.00
C PRO A 8 -19.59 -5.17 -15.80
N PHE A 9 -19.05 -4.74 -14.67
CA PHE A 9 -17.68 -5.05 -14.27
C PHE A 9 -17.59 -6.56 -13.99
N LEU A 10 -17.74 -7.39 -15.02
CA LEU A 10 -17.45 -8.81 -14.96
C LEU A 10 -15.92 -8.92 -14.87
N SER A 11 -15.40 -8.87 -13.65
CA SER A 11 -14.01 -9.19 -13.34
C SER A 11 -13.81 -10.68 -13.59
N TYR A 12 -13.53 -11.06 -14.84
CA TYR A 12 -13.25 -12.45 -15.19
C TYR A 12 -11.84 -12.82 -14.68
N GLY A 13 -11.78 -13.47 -13.52
CA GLY A 13 -10.56 -14.04 -12.94
C GLY A 13 -9.89 -13.23 -11.82
N PRO A 14 -8.81 -13.76 -11.22
CA PRO A 14 -8.11 -13.11 -10.11
C PRO A 14 -7.56 -11.74 -10.54
N ALA A 15 -7.63 -10.76 -9.64
CA ALA A 15 -7.08 -9.43 -9.91
C ALA A 15 -5.62 -9.53 -10.38
N PRO A 16 -5.26 -8.88 -11.50
CA PRO A 16 -3.90 -8.89 -12.00
C PRO A 16 -2.95 -8.28 -10.97
N PHE A 17 -1.70 -8.71 -10.98
CA PHE A 17 -0.70 -8.07 -10.14
C PHE A 17 -0.40 -6.69 -10.69
N ARG A 18 -0.55 -5.67 -9.84
CA ARG A 18 -0.25 -4.28 -10.17
C ARG A 18 0.88 -3.85 -9.25
N PHE A 19 1.97 -3.41 -9.86
CA PHE A 19 3.04 -2.75 -9.13
C PHE A 19 2.52 -1.42 -8.58
N GLN A 20 2.81 -1.12 -7.31
CA GLN A 20 2.47 0.17 -6.71
C GLN A 20 3.73 0.99 -6.54
N ASN A 21 3.72 2.24 -7.03
CA ASN A 21 4.88 3.11 -6.98
C ASN A 21 5.32 3.44 -5.55
N MET A 22 4.37 3.46 -4.60
CA MET A 22 4.67 3.68 -3.17
C MET A 22 5.67 2.68 -2.61
N TRP A 23 5.74 1.46 -3.17
CA TRP A 23 6.69 0.45 -2.70
C TRP A 23 8.13 0.91 -2.84
N CYS A 24 8.46 1.63 -3.91
CA CYS A 24 9.82 2.15 -4.14
C CYS A 24 10.27 3.16 -3.07
N LEU A 25 9.33 3.78 -2.35
CA LEU A 25 9.63 4.75 -1.30
C LEU A 25 9.98 4.09 0.03
N HIS A 26 9.67 2.79 0.18
CA HIS A 26 9.94 2.07 1.42
C HIS A 26 11.36 1.47 1.39
N GLU A 27 12.13 1.72 2.44
CA GLU A 27 13.55 1.33 2.55
C GLU A 27 13.78 -0.17 2.29
N ASN A 28 12.94 -1.03 2.88
CA ASN A 28 13.03 -2.48 2.73
C ASN A 28 12.57 -3.06 1.39
N PHE A 29 12.05 -2.25 0.46
CA PHE A 29 11.52 -2.75 -0.81
C PHE A 29 12.58 -3.48 -1.65
N LEU A 30 13.75 -2.85 -1.84
CA LEU A 30 14.82 -3.45 -2.63
C LEU A 30 15.34 -4.74 -1.99
N SER A 31 15.44 -4.78 -0.67
CA SER A 31 15.84 -5.98 0.06
C SER A 31 14.88 -7.14 -0.20
N CYS A 32 13.56 -6.90 -0.06
CA CYS A 32 12.52 -7.90 -0.35
C CYS A 32 12.62 -8.44 -1.79
N VAL A 33 12.80 -7.55 -2.76
CA VAL A 33 12.95 -7.94 -4.18
C VAL A 33 14.24 -8.74 -4.39
N GLN A 34 15.37 -8.31 -3.83
CA GLN A 34 16.65 -8.98 -3.98
C GLN A 34 16.62 -10.39 -3.38
N GLU A 35 16.07 -10.55 -2.18
CA GLU A 35 15.94 -11.85 -1.52
C GLU A 35 15.07 -12.79 -2.37
N ALA A 36 13.95 -12.30 -2.88
CA ALA A 36 13.09 -13.06 -3.77
C ALA A 36 13.71 -13.29 -5.15
N TRP A 37 14.62 -12.45 -5.65
CA TRP A 37 15.20 -12.62 -6.98
C TRP A 37 16.36 -13.60 -7.01
N HIS A 38 17.25 -13.51 -6.01
CA HIS A 38 18.53 -14.21 -6.00
C HIS A 38 18.46 -15.65 -5.49
N ARG A 39 17.37 -16.06 -4.82
CA ARG A 39 17.20 -17.44 -4.40
C ARG A 39 17.38 -18.41 -5.60
N PRO A 40 18.14 -19.52 -5.41
CA PRO A 40 18.47 -20.44 -6.48
C PRO A 40 17.21 -21.10 -7.05
N ASN A 41 17.19 -21.26 -8.38
CA ASN A 41 16.09 -21.87 -9.12
C ASN A 41 16.62 -22.96 -10.04
N GLN A 42 15.88 -24.04 -10.16
CA GLN A 42 16.12 -25.07 -11.16
C GLN A 42 15.39 -24.74 -12.48
N GLY A 43 15.90 -25.25 -13.60
CA GLY A 43 15.39 -24.99 -14.94
C GLY A 43 16.32 -24.14 -15.82
N SER A 44 16.04 -24.11 -17.12
CA SER A 44 16.86 -23.44 -18.13
C SER A 44 16.13 -22.26 -18.80
N GLY A 45 16.90 -21.29 -19.29
CA GLY A 45 16.41 -20.17 -20.10
C GLY A 45 15.20 -19.44 -19.50
N MET A 46 14.13 -19.35 -20.29
CA MET A 46 12.90 -18.62 -19.95
C MET A 46 12.17 -19.19 -18.72
N LEU A 47 12.28 -20.50 -18.47
CA LEU A 47 11.64 -21.11 -17.30
C LEU A 47 12.22 -20.55 -15.99
N LYS A 48 13.54 -20.34 -15.95
CA LYS A 48 14.22 -19.74 -14.79
C LYS A 48 13.72 -18.32 -14.53
N LEU A 49 13.53 -17.53 -15.58
CA LEU A 49 12.98 -16.18 -15.49
C LEU A 49 11.53 -16.19 -14.99
N ALA A 50 10.67 -17.05 -15.55
CA ALA A 50 9.28 -17.18 -15.14
C ALA A 50 9.15 -17.54 -13.65
N ILE A 51 9.99 -18.45 -13.16
CA ILE A 51 10.03 -18.82 -11.73
C ILE A 51 10.45 -17.61 -10.87
N ARG A 52 11.49 -16.86 -11.26
CA ARG A 52 11.92 -15.65 -10.54
C ARG A 52 10.79 -14.63 -10.46
N LEU A 53 10.16 -14.30 -11.59
CA LEU A 53 9.05 -13.35 -11.64
C LEU A 53 7.86 -13.79 -10.79
N LYS A 54 7.47 -15.07 -10.87
CA LYS A 54 6.37 -15.61 -10.06
C LYS A 54 6.67 -15.49 -8.57
N ARG A 55 7.90 -15.80 -8.15
CA ARG A 55 8.31 -15.71 -6.76
C ARG A 55 8.38 -14.28 -6.26
N THR A 56 9.00 -13.36 -7.01
CA THR A 56 9.05 -11.94 -6.65
C THR A 56 7.64 -11.36 -6.55
N LYS A 57 6.73 -11.71 -7.46
CA LYS A 57 5.32 -11.32 -7.36
C LYS A 57 4.67 -11.80 -6.05
N LEU A 58 4.90 -13.05 -5.64
CA LEU A 58 4.33 -13.59 -4.40
C LEU A 58 4.93 -12.92 -3.16
N ALA A 59 6.26 -12.74 -3.14
CA ALA A 59 6.96 -12.05 -2.07
C ALA A 59 6.44 -10.62 -1.89
N LEU A 60 6.33 -9.86 -2.99
CA LEU A 60 5.79 -8.49 -2.96
C LEU A 60 4.33 -8.45 -2.51
N ARG A 61 3.49 -9.42 -2.89
CA ARG A 61 2.11 -9.50 -2.40
C ARG A 61 2.03 -9.71 -0.90
N ALA A 62 2.84 -10.63 -0.37
CA ALA A 62 2.89 -10.91 1.06
C ALA A 62 3.46 -9.70 1.83
N TRP A 63 4.58 -9.16 1.35
CA TRP A 63 5.22 -7.98 1.92
C TRP A 63 4.30 -6.76 1.92
N ASN A 64 3.56 -6.52 0.83
CA ASN A 64 2.58 -5.44 0.78
C ASN A 64 1.50 -5.59 1.86
N LYS A 65 1.01 -6.82 2.09
CA LYS A 65 0.02 -7.08 3.14
C LYS A 65 0.60 -6.89 4.55
N ILE A 66 1.89 -7.20 4.75
CA ILE A 66 2.54 -7.04 6.06
C ILE A 66 2.87 -5.58 6.36
N VAL A 67 3.40 -4.85 5.37
CA VAL A 67 3.89 -3.48 5.55
C VAL A 67 2.81 -2.44 5.40
N PHE A 68 1.95 -2.57 4.38
CA PHE A 68 0.90 -1.60 4.09
C PHE A 68 -0.49 -2.07 4.54
N GLY A 69 -0.70 -3.39 4.65
CA GLY A 69 -1.95 -3.95 5.17
C GLY A 69 -3.19 -3.47 4.41
N HIS A 70 -4.27 -3.25 5.15
CA HIS A 70 -5.44 -2.54 4.68
C HIS A 70 -5.26 -1.06 5.01
N VAL A 71 -4.67 -0.31 4.07
CA VAL A 71 -4.35 1.12 4.22
C VAL A 71 -5.55 1.90 4.75
N ASP A 72 -6.74 1.67 4.19
CA ASP A 72 -7.98 2.33 4.61
C ASP A 72 -8.35 2.08 6.09
N SER A 73 -8.11 0.86 6.58
CA SER A 73 -8.40 0.50 7.97
C SER A 73 -7.39 1.13 8.92
N ASN A 74 -6.11 1.20 8.54
CA ASN A 74 -5.09 1.86 9.33
C ASN A 74 -5.31 3.37 9.37
N LEU A 75 -5.65 3.99 8.23
CA LEU A 75 -5.93 5.42 8.15
C LEU A 75 -7.11 5.78 9.06
N LYS A 76 -8.20 5.01 9.00
CA LYS A 76 -9.37 5.23 9.84
C LYS A 76 -9.06 5.09 11.34
N ALA A 77 -8.23 4.12 11.72
CA ALA A 77 -7.80 3.98 13.11
C ALA A 77 -6.95 5.17 13.57
N LEU A 78 -6.04 5.65 12.71
CA LEU A 78 -5.24 6.85 13.00
C LEU A 78 -6.10 8.11 13.12
N GLU A 79 -7.10 8.28 12.25
CA GLU A 79 -8.07 9.39 12.32
C GLU A 79 -8.86 9.36 13.64
N GLU A 80 -9.34 8.18 14.07
CA GLU A 80 -10.05 8.01 15.34
C GLU A 80 -9.14 8.34 16.55
N THR A 81 -7.88 7.91 16.51
CA THR A 81 -6.91 8.29 17.55
C THR A 81 -6.63 9.79 17.58
N LEU A 82 -6.54 10.42 16.40
CA LEU A 82 -6.31 11.85 16.27
C LEU A 82 -7.48 12.66 16.86
N GLU A 83 -8.72 12.26 16.56
CA GLU A 83 -9.93 12.88 17.11
C GLU A 83 -9.99 12.76 18.63
N ASN A 84 -9.64 11.59 19.17
CA ASN A 84 -9.57 11.39 20.62
C ASN A 84 -8.50 12.27 21.30
N LEU A 85 -7.33 12.43 20.68
CA LEU A 85 -6.26 13.30 21.18
C LEU A 85 -6.67 14.78 21.11
N GLU A 86 -7.32 15.21 20.03
CA GLU A 86 -7.90 16.57 19.92
C GLU A 86 -8.91 16.85 21.03
N ASN A 87 -9.81 15.91 21.29
CA ASN A 87 -10.80 16.04 22.37
C ASN A 87 -10.13 16.14 23.74
N GLN A 88 -9.06 15.38 23.99
CA GLN A 88 -8.29 15.49 25.24
C GLN A 88 -7.63 16.85 25.40
N LEU A 89 -6.98 17.37 24.35
CA LEU A 89 -6.36 18.69 24.37
C LEU A 89 -7.38 19.83 24.54
N GLN A 90 -8.61 19.66 24.04
CA GLN A 90 -9.70 20.61 24.27
C GLN A 90 -10.19 20.61 25.72
N LEU A 91 -10.16 19.46 26.41
CA LEU A 91 -10.53 19.34 27.82
C LEU A 91 -9.45 19.89 28.77
N GLY A 92 -8.19 19.80 28.37
CA GLY A 92 -7.06 20.35 29.10
C GLY A 92 -5.75 20.14 28.36
N TYR A 93 -4.88 21.15 28.38
CA TYR A 93 -3.56 21.04 27.76
C TYR A 93 -2.68 20.08 28.56
N ALA A 94 -2.07 19.13 27.84
CA ALA A 94 -1.06 18.21 28.36
C ALA A 94 0.00 18.01 27.27
N GLU A 95 1.27 18.20 27.63
CA GLU A 95 2.40 18.21 26.69
C GLU A 95 2.61 16.83 26.04
N ASP A 96 2.44 15.76 26.81
CA ASP A 96 2.50 14.37 26.34
C ASP A 96 1.41 14.07 25.29
N VAL A 97 0.20 14.58 25.51
CA VAL A 97 -0.92 14.42 24.56
C VAL A 97 -0.68 15.23 23.27
N GLU A 98 -0.05 16.40 23.37
CA GLU A 98 0.32 17.20 22.19
C GLU A 98 1.40 16.50 21.35
N GLU A 99 2.42 15.91 22.00
CA GLU A 99 3.43 15.12 21.30
C GLU A 99 2.80 13.95 20.53
N ASP A 100 1.94 13.16 21.18
CA ASP A 100 1.24 12.05 20.55
C ASP A 100 0.32 12.50 19.40
N TYR A 101 -0.33 13.66 19.54
CA TYR A 101 -1.14 14.26 18.49
C TYR A 101 -0.29 14.59 17.26
N LEU A 102 0.86 15.23 17.46
CA LEU A 102 1.77 15.60 16.37
C LEU A 102 2.34 14.37 15.68
N VAL A 103 2.73 13.33 16.43
CA VAL A 103 3.21 12.06 15.86
C VAL A 103 2.13 11.40 15.00
N THR A 104 0.91 11.28 15.53
CA THR A 104 -0.22 10.67 14.81
C THR A 104 -0.54 11.45 13.53
N LYS A 105 -0.53 12.79 13.61
CA LYS A 105 -0.75 13.67 12.46
C LYS A 105 0.33 13.52 11.39
N LEU A 106 1.60 13.40 11.78
CA LEU A 106 2.69 13.14 10.84
C LEU A 106 2.53 11.78 10.16
N GLU A 107 2.12 10.76 10.92
CA GLU A 107 1.89 9.43 10.36
C GLU A 107 0.76 9.45 9.32
N ILE A 108 -0.37 10.11 9.60
CA ILE A 108 -1.46 10.32 8.64
C ILE A 108 -0.95 10.98 7.35
N ASN A 109 -0.18 12.06 7.45
CA ASN A 109 0.41 12.74 6.29
C ASN A 109 1.29 11.81 5.45
N VAL A 110 2.03 10.89 6.09
CA VAL A 110 2.84 9.89 5.38
C VAL A 110 1.94 8.91 4.62
N TRP A 111 0.82 8.49 5.21
CA TRP A 111 -0.16 7.62 4.56
C TRP A 111 -0.90 8.30 3.41
N GLU A 112 -1.31 9.57 3.57
CA GLU A 112 -1.95 10.36 2.51
C GLU A 112 -1.05 10.49 1.28
N LYS A 113 0.23 10.84 1.48
CA LYS A 113 1.20 10.91 0.37
C LYS A 113 1.32 9.59 -0.37
N LYS A 114 1.31 8.45 0.34
CA LYS A 114 1.33 7.12 -0.30
C LYS A 114 0.09 6.93 -1.16
N GLU A 115 -1.09 7.31 -0.67
CA GLU A 115 -2.34 7.20 -1.44
C GLU A 115 -2.37 8.14 -2.64
N GLU A 116 -1.88 9.38 -2.52
CA GLU A 116 -1.72 10.29 -3.66
C GLU A 116 -0.87 9.68 -4.77
N THR A 117 0.25 9.01 -4.42
CA THR A 117 1.07 8.33 -5.44
C THR A 117 0.31 7.19 -6.12
N HIS A 118 -0.54 6.48 -5.38
CA HIS A 118 -1.36 5.38 -5.89
C HIS A 118 -2.46 5.92 -6.83
N LEU A 119 -3.21 6.93 -6.40
CA LEU A 119 -4.23 7.60 -7.22
C LEU A 119 -3.62 8.22 -8.48
N GLY A 120 -2.46 8.89 -8.36
CA GLY A 120 -1.73 9.43 -9.50
C GLY A 120 -1.30 8.35 -10.50
N GLN A 121 -0.92 7.17 -10.02
CA GLN A 121 -0.59 6.03 -10.87
C GLN A 121 -1.84 5.46 -11.57
N ILE A 122 -3.00 5.47 -10.92
CA ILE A 122 -4.28 5.05 -11.51
C ILE A 122 -4.74 6.05 -12.56
N ALA A 123 -4.65 7.35 -12.28
CA ALA A 123 -5.10 8.42 -13.17
C ALA A 123 -4.35 8.43 -14.50
N LYS A 124 -3.03 8.18 -14.49
CA LYS A 124 -2.17 8.10 -15.70
C LYS A 124 -2.45 6.90 -16.62
N LYS A 125 -3.29 5.96 -16.19
CA LYS A 125 -3.65 4.75 -16.97
C LYS A 125 -4.96 4.91 -17.74
N LYS A 126 -5.63 6.06 -17.64
CA LYS A 126 -6.77 6.45 -18.49
C LYS A 126 -6.26 7.31 -19.64
#